data_AF-A0A1R2BCW1-F1
#
_entry.id   AF-A0A1R2BCW1-F1
#
_cell.length_a   1.000
_cell.length_b   1.000
_cell.length_c   1.000
_cell.angle_alpha   90.00
_cell.angle_beta   90.00
_cell.angle_gamma   90.00
#
_symmetry.space_group_name_H-M   'P 1'
#
loop_
_entity.id
_entity.type
_entity.pdbx_description
1 polymer ?
#
loop_
_entity_poly.entity_id
_entity_poly.type
_entity_poly.pdbx_seq_one_letter_code
_entity_poly.pdbx_strand_id
1 'polypeptide(L)'
;MACGGFKDTDHESETIEVDIQSENSSTNTSKISNNDIDIKETLRVGFDCAANAGPLCAEPLRGVCIVVEEIKYLEEEIKDIYGPFQGQMISTMQEVCKSAVLGNSPRLAEGMYICTFTTTQEYIGKLYTVISKRRGKIVEEVLTEGTDLFVCKAYLPVIESFGFAEELRRMTSGLVLPQLVFSHWETMLDDPFYTRKTVEEMEEFGDQPLLDNLPKTFINKVRRRKGLQTDEKLVIHADKQRTLTKMR
;
A
#
# COMPACT_ATOMS: atom_id res chain seq x y z
N MET A 1 -1.25 -6.47 0.75
CA MET A 1 -0.91 -5.25 -0.01
C MET A 1 -1.46 -4.13 0.83
N ALA A 2 -0.61 -3.33 1.45
CA ALA A 2 -1.07 -2.27 2.34
C ALA A 2 -1.10 -0.94 1.58
N CYS A 3 -1.84 0.05 2.07
CA CYS A 3 -1.70 1.42 1.57
C CYS A 3 -0.72 2.13 2.51
N GLY A 4 0.36 2.69 1.97
CA GLY A 4 1.35 3.40 2.75
C GLY A 4 1.97 4.52 1.93
N GLY A 5 2.25 5.64 2.58
CA GLY A 5 2.92 6.77 1.96
C GLY A 5 3.99 7.28 2.91
N PHE A 6 5.26 7.19 2.50
CA PHE A 6 6.32 8.00 3.08
C PHE A 6 7.44 8.17 2.06
N LYS A 7 8.05 9.37 2.02
CA LYS A 7 9.29 9.66 1.30
C LYS A 7 10.44 9.46 2.29
N ASP A 8 11.50 8.80 1.83
CA ASP A 8 12.69 8.41 2.59
C ASP A 8 13.17 9.47 3.60
N THR A 9 13.21 9.07 4.87
CA THR A 9 14.27 9.43 5.82
C THR A 9 14.45 8.21 6.73
N ASP A 10 15.66 7.67 6.77
CA ASP A 10 16.03 6.50 7.55
C ASP A 10 15.66 6.69 9.02
N HIS A 11 14.76 5.87 9.57
CA HIS A 11 14.73 5.47 10.98
C HIS A 11 13.76 4.29 11.19
N GLU A 12 14.04 3.54 12.25
CA GLU A 12 13.63 2.17 12.52
C GLU A 12 12.11 1.96 12.61
N SER A 13 11.68 0.73 12.32
CA SER A 13 10.32 0.27 12.50
C SER A 13 9.95 0.25 13.98
N GLU A 14 9.37 1.34 14.48
CA GLU A 14 8.71 1.39 15.77
C GLU A 14 7.20 1.23 15.61
N THR A 15 6.65 0.43 16.51
CA THR A 15 5.22 0.30 16.76
C THR A 15 4.63 1.70 16.90
N ILE A 16 3.59 2.02 16.12
CA ILE A 16 2.93 3.32 16.18
C ILE A 16 2.24 3.44 17.54
N GLU A 17 2.92 4.11 18.48
CA GLU A 17 2.28 4.73 19.62
C GLU A 17 1.47 5.92 19.10
N VAL A 18 0.18 5.95 19.41
CA VAL A 18 -0.65 7.14 19.19
C VAL A 18 -0.25 8.14 20.27
N ASP A 19 0.80 8.91 19.99
CA ASP A 19 1.26 9.96 20.88
C ASP A 19 0.38 11.20 20.63
N ILE A 20 -0.70 11.32 21.40
CA ILE A 20 -1.54 12.52 21.44
C ILE A 20 -0.76 13.59 22.22
N GLN A 21 0.17 14.26 21.55
CA GLN A 21 0.82 15.44 22.12
C GLN A 21 -0.16 16.61 22.07
N SER A 22 -0.88 16.80 23.18
CA SER A 22 -1.58 18.05 23.44
C SER A 22 -0.55 19.11 23.83
N GLU A 23 0.05 19.78 22.85
CA GLU A 23 0.81 21.00 23.13
C GLU A 23 -0.18 22.12 23.50
N ASN A 24 -0.25 22.38 24.81
CA ASN A 24 -1.07 23.42 25.40
C ASN A 24 -0.54 24.80 25.04
N SER A 25 -1.36 25.61 24.39
CA SER A 25 -1.30 27.06 24.54
C SER A 25 -2.68 27.71 24.46
N SER A 26 -3.50 27.51 25.49
CA SER A 26 -4.05 28.61 26.33
C SER A 26 -5.08 28.09 27.34
N THR A 27 -4.72 28.20 28.63
CA THR A 27 -5.60 28.35 29.80
C THR A 27 -6.83 27.45 29.91
N ASN A 28 -6.65 26.24 30.45
CA ASN A 28 -7.33 25.77 31.67
C ASN A 28 -6.84 24.36 32.00
N THR A 29 -5.97 24.24 33.01
CA THR A 29 -5.71 22.99 33.71
C THR A 29 -6.94 22.60 34.53
N SER A 30 -7.96 22.07 33.86
CA SER A 30 -9.13 21.47 34.50
C SER A 30 -9.06 19.97 34.30
N LYS A 31 -8.99 19.25 35.44
CA LYS A 31 -9.27 17.81 35.64
C LYS A 31 -9.81 17.13 34.37
N ILE A 32 -9.02 16.23 33.77
CA ILE A 32 -9.46 15.33 32.70
C ILE A 32 -10.79 14.74 33.15
N SER A 33 -11.88 15.14 32.51
CA SER A 33 -13.20 14.66 32.87
C SER A 33 -13.34 13.22 32.37
N ASN A 34 -14.11 12.37 33.05
CA ASN A 34 -14.34 10.99 32.57
C ASN A 34 -14.86 10.98 31.11
N ASN A 35 -15.59 12.03 30.72
CA ASN A 35 -16.10 12.21 29.36
C ASN A 35 -14.99 12.38 28.32
N ASP A 36 -13.87 13.02 28.67
CA ASP A 36 -12.73 13.18 27.76
C ASP A 36 -12.00 11.86 27.49
N ILE A 37 -12.04 10.94 28.47
CA ILE A 37 -11.47 9.59 28.33
C ILE A 37 -12.34 8.77 27.37
N ASP A 38 -13.66 8.81 27.54
CA ASP A 38 -14.60 8.08 26.68
C ASP A 38 -14.57 8.56 25.21
N ILE A 39 -14.37 9.88 24.99
CA ILE A 39 -14.20 10.46 23.66
C ILE A 39 -12.93 9.94 22.99
N LYS A 40 -11.80 9.93 23.71
CA LYS A 40 -10.52 9.42 23.20
C LYS A 40 -10.61 7.94 22.82
N GLU A 41 -11.25 7.12 23.66
CA GLU A 41 -11.45 5.70 23.37
C GLU A 41 -12.33 5.50 22.12
N THR A 42 -13.40 6.27 21.99
CA THR A 42 -14.30 6.23 20.83
C THR A 42 -13.57 6.60 19.53
N LEU A 43 -12.73 7.64 19.58
CA LEU A 43 -11.91 8.05 18.43
C LEU A 43 -10.87 7.01 18.07
N ARG A 44 -10.25 6.36 19.06
CA ARG A 44 -9.32 5.25 18.83
C ARG A 44 -10.02 4.10 18.11
N VAL A 45 -11.23 3.72 18.51
CA VAL A 45 -12.01 2.68 17.82
C VAL A 45 -12.30 3.10 16.37
N GLY A 46 -12.70 4.36 16.14
CA GLY A 46 -12.89 4.90 14.80
C GLY A 46 -11.63 4.85 13.94
N PHE A 47 -10.48 5.21 14.53
CA PHE A 47 -9.17 5.13 13.89
C PHE A 47 -8.79 3.69 13.58
N ASP A 48 -8.94 2.75 14.51
CA ASP A 48 -8.62 1.33 14.30
C ASP A 48 -9.45 0.72 13.16
N CYS A 49 -10.74 1.08 13.06
CA CYS A 49 -11.57 0.68 11.93
C CYS A 49 -11.05 1.27 10.60
N ALA A 50 -10.68 2.54 10.58
CA ALA A 50 -10.15 3.20 9.39
C ALA A 50 -8.77 2.66 8.98
N ALA A 51 -7.92 2.38 9.96
CA ALA A 51 -6.58 1.85 9.79
C ALA A 51 -6.61 0.42 9.25
N ASN A 52 -7.57 -0.41 9.68
CA ASN A 52 -7.74 -1.76 9.13
C ASN A 52 -8.38 -1.76 7.73
N ALA A 53 -9.18 -0.74 7.40
CA ALA A 53 -9.87 -0.60 6.12
C ALA A 53 -9.44 0.67 5.37
N GLY A 54 -8.23 0.65 4.81
CA GLY A 54 -7.66 1.79 4.09
C GLY A 54 -8.45 2.21 2.83
N PRO A 55 -8.24 3.45 2.35
CA PRO A 55 -9.10 4.12 1.37
C PRO A 55 -9.07 3.50 -0.04
N LEU A 56 -7.95 2.89 -0.45
CA LEU A 56 -7.77 2.43 -1.84
C LEU A 56 -8.44 1.08 -2.12
N CYS A 57 -8.21 0.12 -1.22
CA CYS A 57 -8.57 -1.29 -1.42
C CYS A 57 -9.18 -1.94 -0.18
N ALA A 58 -9.58 -1.17 0.85
CA ALA A 58 -9.99 -1.69 2.15
C ALA A 58 -8.96 -2.66 2.73
N GLU A 59 -7.68 -2.32 2.58
CA GLU A 59 -6.53 -3.05 3.13
C GLU A 59 -5.93 -2.24 4.28
N PRO A 60 -5.23 -2.87 5.24
CA PRO A 60 -4.63 -2.16 6.34
C PRO A 60 -3.68 -1.05 5.88
N LEU A 61 -3.75 0.11 6.53
CA LEU A 61 -2.80 1.22 6.39
C LEU A 61 -1.46 0.84 7.04
N ARG A 62 -0.35 1.28 6.42
CA ARG A 62 1.00 1.08 6.94
C ARG A 62 1.83 2.34 6.74
N GLY A 63 2.69 2.68 7.70
CA GLY A 63 3.56 3.85 7.60
C GLY A 63 2.79 5.16 7.50
N VAL A 64 1.66 5.28 8.21
CA VAL A 64 0.85 6.49 8.25
C VAL A 64 0.74 6.94 9.71
N CYS A 65 1.02 8.22 9.95
CA CYS A 65 0.75 8.89 11.22
C CYS A 65 -0.39 9.88 11.00
N ILE A 66 -1.43 9.84 11.84
CA ILE A 66 -2.55 10.78 11.82
C ILE A 66 -2.51 11.56 13.13
N VAL A 67 -2.33 12.87 13.03
CA VAL A 67 -2.35 13.79 14.17
C VAL A 67 -3.68 14.53 14.16
N VAL A 68 -4.38 14.51 15.29
CA VAL A 68 -5.64 15.25 15.45
C VAL A 68 -5.33 16.62 16.04
N GLU A 69 -5.52 17.67 15.25
CA GLU A 69 -5.21 19.04 15.68
C GLU A 69 -6.31 19.60 16.60
N GLU A 70 -7.57 19.50 16.18
CA GLU A 70 -8.68 20.10 16.92
C GLU A 70 -9.94 19.26 16.76
N ILE A 71 -10.70 19.14 17.85
CA ILE A 71 -12.01 18.51 17.87
C ILE A 71 -13.01 19.52 18.42
N LYS A 72 -14.03 19.83 17.63
CA LYS A 72 -15.13 20.71 18.01
C LYS A 72 -16.42 19.91 18.11
N TYR A 73 -17.12 20.02 19.22
CA TYR A 73 -18.42 19.41 19.46
C TYR A 73 -19.32 20.39 20.24
N LEU A 74 -20.64 20.23 20.14
CA LEU A 74 -21.59 21.02 20.92
C LEU A 74 -21.86 20.31 22.25
N GLU A 75 -21.76 21.05 23.36
CA GLU A 75 -21.92 20.49 24.72
C GLU A 75 -23.30 19.87 24.99
N GLU A 76 -24.33 20.28 24.24
CA GLU A 76 -25.69 19.75 24.38
C GLU A 76 -25.82 18.29 23.90
N GLU A 77 -24.93 17.83 23.03
CA GLU A 77 -24.95 16.49 22.41
C GLU A 77 -24.24 15.42 23.27
N ILE A 78 -23.46 15.83 24.27
CA ILE A 78 -22.65 14.92 25.12
C ILE A 78 -23.47 14.28 26.23
N LYS A 79 -24.74 14.65 26.40
CA LYS A 79 -25.57 14.13 27.50
C LYS A 79 -25.73 12.59 27.44
N ASP A 80 -25.64 12.01 26.25
CA ASP A 80 -25.72 10.57 26.01
C ASP A 80 -24.46 10.07 25.28
N ILE A 81 -23.33 10.00 26.00
CA ILE A 81 -22.06 9.44 25.50
C ILE A 81 -22.26 7.99 25.01
N TYR A 82 -23.10 7.22 25.70
CA TYR A 82 -23.48 5.86 25.32
C TYR A 82 -24.77 5.91 24.49
N GLY A 83 -24.62 6.17 23.19
CA GLY A 83 -25.77 6.37 22.31
C GLY A 83 -25.40 6.59 20.83
N PRO A 84 -26.34 7.11 20.03
CA PRO A 84 -26.13 7.38 18.59
C PRO A 84 -24.93 8.29 18.31
N PHE A 85 -24.59 9.18 19.25
CA PHE A 85 -23.47 10.11 19.15
C PHE A 85 -22.12 9.39 19.03
N GLN A 86 -21.90 8.34 19.82
CA GLN A 86 -20.69 7.51 19.73
C GLN A 86 -20.51 6.90 18.34
N GLY A 87 -21.59 6.37 17.76
CA GLY A 87 -21.58 5.82 16.41
C GLY A 87 -21.26 6.86 15.34
N GLN A 88 -21.82 8.07 15.49
CA GLN A 88 -21.52 9.20 14.60
C GLN A 88 -20.05 9.58 14.68
N MET A 89 -19.48 9.75 15.89
CA MET A 89 -18.06 10.04 16.08
C MET A 89 -17.14 9.00 15.40
N ILE A 90 -17.45 7.71 15.57
CA ILE A 90 -16.69 6.62 14.94
C ILE A 90 -16.74 6.76 13.41
N SER A 91 -17.93 6.98 12.84
CA SER A 91 -18.09 7.13 11.39
C SER A 91 -17.40 8.38 10.84
N THR A 92 -17.52 9.52 11.53
CA THR A 92 -16.85 10.77 11.17
C THR A 92 -15.34 10.60 11.23
N MET A 93 -14.81 9.95 12.28
CA MET A 93 -13.38 9.67 12.38
C MET A 93 -12.88 8.81 11.21
N GLN A 94 -13.66 7.79 10.80
CA GLN A 94 -13.32 6.98 9.62
C GLN A 94 -13.26 7.82 8.34
N GLU A 95 -14.25 8.69 8.11
CA GLU A 95 -14.31 9.56 6.93
C GLU A 95 -13.18 10.60 6.91
N VAL A 96 -12.84 11.17 8.07
CA VAL A 96 -11.73 12.12 8.24
C VAL A 96 -10.40 11.43 7.93
N CYS A 97 -10.15 10.26 8.52
CA CYS A 97 -8.93 9.48 8.24
C CYS A 97 -8.81 9.14 6.76
N LYS A 98 -9.91 8.70 6.15
CA LYS A 98 -9.97 8.36 4.72
C LYS A 98 -9.63 9.57 3.85
N SER A 99 -10.22 10.72 4.16
CA SER A 99 -10.03 11.96 3.40
C SER A 99 -8.61 12.51 3.56
N ALA A 100 -8.06 12.45 4.77
CA ALA A 100 -6.68 12.88 5.06
C ALA A 100 -5.66 12.03 4.27
N VAL A 101 -5.82 10.70 4.27
CA VAL A 101 -4.92 9.80 3.52
C VAL A 101 -5.03 10.02 2.01
N LEU A 102 -6.25 10.23 1.48
CA LEU A 102 -6.43 10.53 0.06
C LEU A 102 -5.85 11.90 -0.34
N GLY A 103 -5.89 12.88 0.55
CA GLY A 103 -5.30 14.21 0.34
C GLY A 103 -3.78 14.17 0.19
N ASN A 104 -3.09 13.20 0.81
CA ASN A 104 -1.64 13.09 0.80
C ASN A 104 -1.09 12.14 -0.29
N SER A 105 -1.82 11.92 -1.39
CA SER A 105 -1.40 11.05 -2.52
C SER A 105 -0.91 9.65 -2.06
N PRO A 106 -1.82 8.76 -1.62
CA PRO A 106 -1.44 7.49 -1.00
C PRO A 106 -0.85 6.52 -2.03
N ARG A 107 0.15 5.75 -1.61
CA ARG A 107 0.84 4.74 -2.44
C ARG A 107 0.57 3.33 -1.94
N LEU A 108 0.90 2.34 -2.77
CA LEU A 108 0.81 0.94 -2.36
C LEU A 108 2.12 0.52 -1.71
N ALA A 109 2.01 -0.17 -0.57
CA ALA A 109 3.11 -0.88 0.05
C ALA A 109 3.03 -2.36 -0.35
N GLU A 110 4.06 -2.82 -1.06
CA GLU A 110 4.29 -4.22 -1.36
C GLU A 110 5.16 -4.88 -0.29
N GLY A 111 4.93 -6.17 -0.05
CA GLY A 111 5.80 -6.95 0.82
C GLY A 111 6.99 -7.43 0.02
N MET A 112 8.17 -7.38 0.61
CA MET A 112 9.42 -7.85 0.01
C MET A 112 9.90 -9.10 0.75
N TYR A 113 10.21 -10.14 -0.02
CA TYR A 113 10.97 -11.27 0.48
C TYR A 113 12.46 -10.99 0.33
N ILE A 114 13.25 -11.36 1.33
CA ILE A 114 14.67 -11.62 1.14
C ILE A 114 14.84 -13.07 0.69
N CYS A 115 15.41 -13.22 -0.50
CA CYS A 115 15.71 -14.49 -1.12
C CYS A 115 17.20 -14.78 -0.93
N THR A 116 17.52 -15.87 -0.23
CA THR A 116 18.89 -16.36 -0.10
C THR A 116 19.05 -17.61 -0.94
N PHE A 117 20.08 -17.65 -1.79
CA PHE A 117 20.39 -18.82 -2.62
C PHE A 117 21.89 -18.99 -2.76
N THR A 118 22.31 -20.25 -2.86
CA THR A 118 23.70 -20.64 -3.07
C THR A 118 23.86 -21.18 -4.49
N THR A 119 24.87 -20.71 -5.21
CA THR A 119 25.07 -21.07 -6.61
C THR A 119 26.56 -21.09 -7.00
N THR A 120 26.89 -21.67 -8.14
CA THR A 120 28.23 -21.56 -8.74
C THR A 120 28.26 -20.40 -9.75
N GLN A 121 29.45 -19.93 -10.10
CA GLN A 121 29.65 -18.79 -11.01
C GLN A 121 28.94 -18.96 -12.37
N GLU A 122 28.80 -20.19 -12.87
CA GLU A 122 28.16 -20.50 -14.15
C GLU A 122 26.67 -20.12 -14.21
N TYR A 123 25.97 -20.16 -13.08
CA TYR A 123 24.52 -19.92 -13.02
C TYR A 123 24.16 -18.53 -12.49
N ILE A 124 25.12 -17.76 -11.97
CA ILE A 124 24.91 -16.41 -11.44
C ILE A 124 24.26 -15.49 -12.49
N GLY A 125 24.77 -15.45 -13.72
CA GLY A 125 24.18 -14.61 -14.78
C GLY A 125 22.71 -14.98 -15.10
N LYS A 126 22.34 -16.25 -14.98
CA LYS A 126 20.97 -16.72 -15.16
C LYS A 126 20.07 -16.27 -14.01
N LEU A 127 20.57 -16.29 -12.79
CA LEU A 127 19.87 -15.82 -11.59
C LEU A 127 19.52 -14.33 -11.70
N TYR A 128 20.49 -13.50 -12.12
CA TYR A 128 20.26 -12.08 -12.42
C TYR A 128 19.11 -11.88 -13.41
N THR A 129 19.07 -12.67 -14.48
CA THR A 129 17.99 -12.59 -15.48
C THR A 129 16.61 -12.90 -14.88
N VAL A 130 16.50 -13.95 -14.04
CA VAL A 130 15.22 -14.32 -13.40
C VAL A 130 14.76 -13.26 -12.39
N ILE A 131 15.70 -12.74 -11.59
CA ILE A 131 15.43 -11.75 -10.55
C ILE A 131 15.00 -10.42 -11.19
N SER A 132 15.75 -9.92 -12.17
CA SER A 132 15.44 -8.65 -12.86
C SER A 132 14.11 -8.69 -13.62
N LYS A 133 13.76 -9.85 -14.20
CA LYS A 133 12.45 -10.05 -14.84
C LYS A 133 11.27 -9.88 -13.87
N ARG A 134 11.51 -10.10 -12.57
CA ARG A 134 10.52 -10.06 -11.49
C ARG A 134 10.74 -8.88 -10.54
N ARG A 135 11.29 -7.77 -11.06
CA ARG A 135 11.59 -6.53 -10.31
C ARG A 135 12.40 -6.74 -9.02
N GLY A 136 13.15 -7.84 -8.92
CA GLY A 136 13.98 -8.10 -7.76
C GLY A 136 15.29 -7.32 -7.83
N LYS A 137 15.87 -7.03 -6.66
CA LYS A 137 17.12 -6.29 -6.52
C LYS A 137 18.13 -7.14 -5.74
N ILE A 138 19.31 -7.36 -6.31
CA ILE A 138 20.40 -8.05 -5.60
C ILE A 138 20.96 -7.09 -4.55
N VAL A 139 21.10 -7.58 -3.33
CA VAL A 139 21.58 -6.85 -2.16
C VAL A 139 23.04 -7.20 -1.91
N GLU A 140 23.35 -8.49 -1.93
CA GLU A 140 24.64 -9.01 -1.51
C GLU A 140 25.02 -10.22 -2.37
N GLU A 141 26.29 -10.31 -2.74
CA GLU A 141 26.88 -11.46 -3.43
C GLU A 141 28.25 -11.72 -2.78
N VAL A 142 28.38 -12.85 -2.09
CA VAL A 142 29.60 -13.22 -1.35
C VAL A 142 30.08 -14.61 -1.77
N LEU A 143 31.36 -14.73 -2.06
CA LEU A 143 32.01 -16.02 -2.28
C LEU A 143 32.28 -16.69 -0.93
N THR A 144 31.88 -17.96 -0.80
CA THR A 144 32.11 -18.73 0.42
C THR A 144 33.55 -19.23 0.45
N GLU A 145 34.34 -18.80 1.43
CA GLU A 145 35.74 -19.22 1.57
C GLU A 145 35.87 -20.75 1.63
N GLY A 146 36.79 -21.29 0.82
CA GLY A 146 37.03 -22.74 0.74
C GLY A 146 36.13 -23.50 -0.25
N THR A 147 35.20 -22.84 -0.94
CA THR A 147 34.37 -23.45 -2.00
C THR A 147 34.15 -22.48 -3.17
N ASP A 148 33.83 -23.01 -4.36
CA ASP A 148 33.47 -22.19 -5.53
C ASP A 148 31.99 -21.76 -5.53
N LEU A 149 31.38 -21.66 -4.34
CA LEU A 149 29.97 -21.35 -4.15
C LEU A 149 29.77 -19.90 -3.69
N PHE A 150 28.88 -19.21 -4.38
CA PHE A 150 28.41 -17.88 -4.06
C PHE A 150 27.12 -17.96 -3.27
N VAL A 151 27.06 -17.21 -2.18
CA VAL A 151 25.83 -16.94 -1.44
C VAL A 151 25.35 -15.57 -1.87
N CYS A 152 24.17 -15.54 -2.49
CA CYS A 152 23.55 -14.31 -2.95
C CYS A 152 22.28 -14.04 -2.14
N LYS A 153 22.07 -12.76 -1.82
CA LYS A 153 20.83 -12.26 -1.23
C LYS A 153 20.20 -11.24 -2.16
N ALA A 154 18.90 -11.38 -2.41
CA ALA A 154 18.14 -10.46 -3.23
C ALA A 154 16.78 -10.17 -2.62
N TYR A 155 16.30 -8.93 -2.74
CA TYR A 155 14.92 -8.59 -2.48
C TYR A 155 14.05 -8.95 -3.67
N LEU A 156 12.88 -9.54 -3.39
CA LEU A 156 11.91 -9.96 -4.39
C LEU A 156 10.49 -9.61 -3.93
N PRO A 157 9.68 -8.92 -4.73
CA PRO A 157 8.30 -8.64 -4.39
C PRO A 157 7.47 -9.92 -4.20
N VAL A 158 6.66 -9.97 -3.13
CA VAL A 158 5.82 -11.14 -2.78
C VAL A 158 4.83 -11.50 -3.89
N ILE A 159 4.32 -10.51 -4.63
CA ILE A 159 3.37 -10.75 -5.72
C ILE A 159 4.05 -11.47 -6.90
N GLU A 160 5.34 -11.22 -7.10
CA GLU A 160 6.12 -11.76 -8.20
C GLU A 160 6.92 -13.00 -7.80
N SER A 161 6.89 -13.41 -6.53
CA SER A 161 7.55 -14.64 -6.08
C SER A 161 6.81 -15.91 -6.49
N PHE A 162 5.55 -15.83 -6.92
CA PHE A 162 4.80 -16.99 -7.38
C PHE A 162 5.44 -17.62 -8.62
N GLY A 163 5.78 -18.91 -8.53
CA GLY A 163 6.50 -19.65 -9.58
C GLY A 163 7.98 -19.28 -9.72
N PHE A 164 8.54 -18.43 -8.86
CA PHE A 164 9.95 -18.05 -8.90
C PHE A 164 10.87 -19.25 -8.67
N ALA A 165 10.61 -20.05 -7.64
CA ALA A 165 11.44 -21.21 -7.31
C ALA A 165 11.49 -22.24 -8.45
N GLU A 166 10.37 -22.45 -9.15
CA GLU A 166 10.29 -23.38 -10.29
C GLU A 166 11.05 -22.87 -11.51
N GLU A 167 10.90 -21.58 -11.84
CA GLU A 167 11.63 -20.95 -12.95
C GLU A 167 13.14 -20.99 -12.69
N LEU A 168 13.56 -20.71 -11.46
CA LEU A 168 14.95 -20.80 -11.03
C LEU A 168 15.50 -22.21 -11.20
N ARG A 169 14.77 -23.19 -10.65
CA ARG A 169 15.11 -24.61 -10.73
C ARG A 169 15.28 -25.08 -12.16
N ARG A 170 14.40 -24.64 -13.07
CA ARG A 170 14.47 -24.99 -14.49
C ARG A 170 15.70 -24.41 -15.19
N MET A 171 16.08 -23.17 -14.86
CA MET A 171 17.23 -22.50 -15.48
C MET A 171 18.59 -23.02 -14.97
N THR A 172 18.63 -23.54 -13.75
CA THR A 172 19.83 -24.10 -13.12
C THR A 172 19.83 -25.63 -13.05
N SER A 173 18.97 -26.30 -13.83
CA SER A 173 18.84 -27.78 -13.85
C SER A 173 18.62 -28.42 -12.46
N GLY A 174 18.04 -27.69 -11.51
CA GLY A 174 17.79 -28.17 -10.16
C GLY A 174 18.91 -27.93 -9.13
N LEU A 175 20.02 -27.31 -9.53
CA LEU A 175 21.18 -27.12 -8.65
C LEU A 175 21.02 -25.99 -7.63
N VAL A 176 20.13 -25.03 -7.88
CA VAL A 176 19.88 -23.88 -7.01
C VAL A 176 18.45 -23.96 -6.49
N LEU A 177 18.31 -23.87 -5.17
CA LEU A 177 17.01 -23.75 -4.50
C LEU A 177 16.98 -22.43 -3.72
N PRO A 178 15.99 -21.55 -3.97
CA PRO A 178 15.88 -20.31 -3.22
C PRO A 178 15.16 -20.51 -1.89
N GLN A 179 15.68 -19.86 -0.85
CA GLN A 179 14.99 -19.70 0.43
C GLN A 179 14.37 -18.30 0.49
N LEU A 180 13.04 -18.23 0.60
CA LEU A 180 12.28 -16.98 0.67
C LEU A 180 11.87 -16.73 2.13
N VAL A 181 12.27 -15.59 2.68
CA VAL A 181 11.89 -15.14 4.04
C VAL A 181 11.33 -13.72 3.95
N PHE A 182 10.25 -13.43 4.67
CA PHE A 182 9.71 -12.06 4.71
C PHE A 182 10.73 -11.09 5.33
N SER A 183 10.96 -9.96 4.66
CA SER A 183 11.91 -8.95 5.13
C SER A 183 11.19 -7.70 5.63
N HIS A 184 10.59 -6.92 4.72
CA HIS A 184 9.98 -5.64 5.04
C HIS A 184 8.89 -5.27 4.02
N TRP A 185 8.25 -4.13 4.27
CA TRP A 185 7.30 -3.51 3.33
C TRP A 185 8.00 -2.36 2.61
N GLU A 186 7.83 -2.30 1.29
CA GLU A 186 8.39 -1.25 0.44
C GLU A 186 7.26 -0.51 -0.29
N THR A 187 7.35 0.81 -0.36
CA THR A 187 6.36 1.63 -1.08
C THR A 187 6.68 1.69 -2.57
N MET A 188 5.68 1.43 -3.42
CA MET A 188 5.81 1.61 -4.86
C MET A 188 5.96 3.10 -5.20
N LEU A 189 6.94 3.42 -6.04
CA LEU A 189 7.24 4.78 -6.49
C LEU A 189 6.23 5.30 -7.53
N ASP A 190 5.54 4.40 -8.21
CA ASP A 190 4.54 4.76 -9.23
C ASP A 190 3.24 5.24 -8.57
N ASP A 191 2.65 6.31 -9.13
CA ASP A 191 1.38 6.85 -8.65
C ASP A 191 0.19 6.03 -9.20
N PRO A 192 -0.64 5.42 -8.32
CA PRO A 192 -1.83 4.68 -8.76
C PRO A 192 -2.89 5.54 -9.46
N PHE A 193 -2.92 6.85 -9.20
CA PHE A 193 -3.89 7.79 -9.75
C PHE A 193 -3.36 8.62 -10.91
N TYR A 194 -2.19 8.28 -11.45
CA TYR A 194 -1.61 9.01 -12.55
C TYR A 194 -2.55 9.03 -13.77
N THR A 195 -2.86 10.25 -14.22
CA THR A 195 -3.61 10.54 -15.43
C THR A 195 -2.83 11.59 -16.20
N ARG A 196 -2.78 11.48 -17.53
CA ARG A 196 -2.21 12.52 -18.40
C ARG A 196 -2.99 13.82 -18.17
N LYS A 197 -2.32 14.84 -17.63
CA LYS A 197 -2.92 16.14 -17.30
C LYS A 197 -2.43 17.25 -18.23
N THR A 198 -1.29 17.08 -18.89
CA THR A 198 -0.70 18.11 -19.74
C THR A 198 -1.22 18.01 -21.17
N VAL A 199 -1.37 19.16 -21.82
CA VAL A 199 -1.80 19.24 -23.23
C VAL A 199 -0.79 18.56 -24.14
N GLU A 200 0.50 18.67 -23.83
CA GLU A 200 1.61 18.06 -24.56
C GLU A 200 1.54 16.52 -24.54
N GLU A 201 1.32 15.91 -23.37
CA GLU A 201 1.12 14.44 -23.25
C GLU A 201 -0.19 13.96 -23.90
N MET A 202 -1.20 14.84 -23.99
CA MET A 202 -2.44 14.54 -24.69
C MET A 202 -2.24 14.56 -26.21
N GLU A 203 -1.46 15.51 -26.72
CA GLU A 203 -1.11 15.62 -28.15
C GLU A 203 -0.20 14.48 -28.61
N GLU A 204 0.78 14.08 -27.79
CA GLU A 204 1.74 13.02 -28.12
C GLU A 204 1.12 11.62 -28.14
N PHE A 205 0.34 11.28 -27.10
CA PHE A 205 -0.21 9.93 -26.94
C PHE A 205 -1.66 9.78 -27.44
N GLY A 206 -2.32 10.89 -27.81
CA GLY A 206 -3.70 10.89 -28.30
C GLY A 206 -4.69 10.23 -27.32
N ASP A 207 -5.77 9.64 -27.84
CA ASP A 207 -6.78 8.92 -27.04
C ASP A 207 -6.38 7.46 -26.74
N GLN A 208 -5.09 7.13 -26.84
CA GLN A 208 -4.61 5.80 -26.50
C GLN A 208 -4.75 5.56 -24.98
N PRO A 209 -5.20 4.38 -24.55
CA PRO A 209 -5.20 4.05 -23.13
C PRO A 209 -3.76 4.18 -22.61
N LEU A 210 -3.60 4.83 -21.46
CA LEU A 210 -2.31 4.90 -20.77
C LEU A 210 -1.75 3.48 -20.64
N LEU A 211 -0.43 3.30 -20.79
CA LEU A 211 0.22 2.05 -20.38
C LEU A 211 -0.26 1.73 -18.95
N ASP A 212 -0.72 0.50 -18.72
CA ASP A 212 -1.30 0.13 -17.44
C ASP A 212 -0.26 0.33 -16.33
N ASN A 213 -0.49 1.33 -15.47
CA ASN A 213 0.31 1.54 -14.27
C ASN A 213 0.18 0.29 -13.39
N LEU A 214 1.31 -0.33 -13.05
CA LEU A 214 1.34 -1.55 -12.24
C LEU A 214 0.55 -1.41 -10.92
N PRO A 215 0.66 -0.31 -10.15
CA PRO A 215 -0.14 -0.11 -8.94
C PRO A 215 -1.65 -0.08 -9.22
N LYS A 216 -2.07 0.53 -10.33
CA LYS A 216 -3.49 0.60 -10.70
C LYS A 216 -4.04 -0.78 -11.06
N THR A 217 -3.27 -1.59 -11.78
CA THR A 217 -3.62 -2.99 -12.06
C THR A 217 -3.79 -3.79 -10.77
N PHE A 218 -2.89 -3.58 -9.80
CA PHE A 218 -2.96 -4.23 -8.49
C PHE A 218 -4.19 -3.81 -7.69
N ILE A 219 -4.48 -2.50 -7.64
CA ILE A 219 -5.69 -1.96 -6.99
C ILE A 219 -6.94 -2.57 -7.61
N ASN A 220 -7.05 -2.58 -8.94
CA ASN A 220 -8.21 -3.12 -9.62
C ASN A 220 -8.38 -4.63 -9.36
N LYS A 221 -7.29 -5.41 -9.38
CA LYS A 221 -7.33 -6.85 -9.04
C LYS A 221 -7.86 -7.08 -7.62
N VAL A 222 -7.36 -6.32 -6.64
CA VAL A 222 -7.80 -6.44 -5.23
C VAL A 222 -9.26 -5.97 -5.08
N ARG A 223 -9.63 -4.84 -5.68
CA ARG A 223 -11.00 -4.30 -5.64
C ARG A 223 -12.02 -5.24 -6.26
N ARG A 224 -11.73 -5.81 -7.45
CA ARG A 224 -12.59 -6.84 -8.08
C ARG A 224 -12.78 -8.05 -7.18
N ARG A 225 -11.70 -8.56 -6.57
CA ARG A 225 -11.77 -9.71 -5.65
C ARG A 225 -12.63 -9.41 -4.41
N LYS A 226 -12.59 -8.19 -3.90
CA LYS A 226 -13.39 -7.73 -2.75
C LYS A 226 -14.80 -7.26 -3.11
N GLY A 227 -15.15 -7.18 -4.40
CA GLY A 227 -16.43 -6.63 -4.86
C GLY A 227 -16.55 -5.10 -4.71
N LEU A 228 -15.42 -4.39 -4.59
CA LEU A 228 -15.38 -2.93 -4.56
C LEU A 228 -15.54 -2.37 -5.97
N GLN A 229 -16.13 -1.18 -6.10
CA GLN A 229 -16.28 -0.48 -7.38
C GLN A 229 -14.92 -0.25 -8.04
N THR A 230 -14.79 -0.50 -9.34
CA THR A 230 -13.59 -0.24 -10.13
C THR A 230 -13.87 0.81 -11.19
N ASP A 231 -12.95 1.77 -11.36
CA ASP A 231 -13.07 2.89 -12.32
C ASP A 231 -12.74 2.49 -13.76
N GLU A 232 -12.80 1.20 -14.07
CA GLU A 232 -12.54 0.71 -15.41
C GLU A 232 -13.73 1.04 -16.30
N LYS A 233 -13.48 1.75 -17.40
CA LYS A 233 -14.48 1.98 -18.44
C LYS A 233 -14.87 0.62 -19.04
N LEU A 234 -16.04 0.11 -18.65
CA LEU A 234 -16.59 -1.16 -19.12
C LEU A 234 -16.80 -1.20 -20.65
N VAL A 235 -16.87 -0.01 -21.28
CA VAL A 235 -17.04 0.16 -22.72
C VAL A 235 -16.02 1.16 -23.23
N ILE A 236 -14.99 0.65 -23.92
CA ILE A 236 -13.91 1.46 -24.52
C ILE A 236 -14.34 2.01 -25.91
N HIS A 237 -15.32 1.37 -26.55
CA HIS A 237 -15.86 1.79 -27.86
C HIS A 237 -17.39 1.81 -27.86
N ALA A 238 -17.99 2.78 -27.18
CA ALA A 238 -19.44 2.97 -27.20
C ALA A 238 -19.96 3.19 -28.64
N ASP A 239 -19.15 3.82 -29.49
CA ASP A 239 -19.51 4.13 -30.88
C ASP A 239 -19.64 2.89 -31.77
N LYS A 240 -18.93 1.80 -31.48
CA LYS A 240 -19.02 0.53 -32.23
C LYS A 240 -20.22 -0.33 -31.83
N GLN A 241 -20.90 -0.01 -30.72
CA GLN A 241 -22.13 -0.73 -30.33
C GLN A 241 -23.36 -0.17 -31.05
N ARG A 242 -23.40 1.13 -31.37
CA ARG A 242 -24.52 1.75 -32.10
C ARG A 242 -24.71 1.19 -33.52
N THR A 243 -23.66 0.69 -34.16
CA THR A 243 -23.74 0.10 -35.52
C THR A 243 -24.20 -1.35 -35.55
N LEU A 244 -24.06 -2.12 -34.46
CA LEU A 244 -24.54 -3.50 -34.40
C LEU A 244 -26.06 -3.60 -34.22
N THR A 245 -26.69 -2.62 -33.55
CA THR A 245 -28.14 -2.63 -33.33
C THR A 245 -28.94 -2.20 -34.57
N LYS A 246 -28.30 -1.58 -35.57
CA LYS A 246 -28.94 -1.16 -36.83
C LYS A 246 -28.97 -2.24 -37.93
N MET A 247 -28.38 -3.41 -37.69
CA MET A 247 -28.37 -4.53 -38.66
C MET A 247 -29.24 -5.71 -38.17
N ARG A 248 -30.47 -5.43 -37.73
CA ARG A 248 -31.46 -6.47 -37.45
C ARG A 248 -32.84 -6.08 -37.97
#